data_AF-A0A7X2MTB7-F1
#
_entry.id   AF-A0A7X2MTB7-F1
#
_cell.length_a   1.000
_cell.length_b   1.000
_cell.length_c   1.000
_cell.angle_alpha   90.00
_cell.angle_beta   90.00
_cell.angle_gamma   90.00
#
_symmetry.space_group_name_H-M   'P 1'
#
loop_
_entity.id
_entity.type
_entity.pdbx_description
1 polymer ?
#
loop_
_entity_poly.entity_id
_entity_poly.type
_entity_poly.pdbx_seq_one_letter_code
_entity_poly.pdbx_strand_id
1 'polypeptide(L)'
;SKLTHGYLFDWHGTRLAWLCDTCGLPPDTADFLRGQPLDQLVIDCNDPPQAEPRNHNDVTQALAIAEMLQPRQTWLTHLSHEMDNWLAENPLPDGVLAARDGQTLLCGAHWPVTV
;
A
#
# COMPACT_ATOMS: atom_id res chain seq x y z
N SER A 1 -11.96 -17.06 3.52
CA SER A 1 -11.05 -16.02 4.06
C SER A 1 -10.84 -16.26 5.55
N LYS A 2 -9.64 -15.98 6.07
CA LYS A 2 -9.34 -15.96 7.52
C LYS A 2 -9.36 -14.50 8.00
N LEU A 3 -9.35 -14.28 9.31
CA LEU A 3 -9.17 -12.93 9.86
C LEU A 3 -7.79 -12.39 9.44
N THR A 4 -7.79 -11.22 8.80
CA THR A 4 -6.58 -10.54 8.32
C THR A 4 -6.51 -9.15 8.95
N HIS A 5 -5.30 -8.72 9.32
CA HIS A 5 -5.05 -7.41 9.90
C HIS A 5 -4.00 -6.66 9.09
N GLY A 6 -4.26 -5.38 8.82
CA GLY A 6 -3.23 -4.42 8.49
C GLY A 6 -2.62 -3.82 9.75
N TYR A 7 -1.46 -3.16 9.60
CA TYR A 7 -0.74 -2.54 10.71
C TYR A 7 -0.39 -1.09 10.39
N LEU A 8 -0.50 -0.21 11.39
CA LEU A 8 0.04 1.14 11.35
C LEU A 8 1.24 1.21 12.31
N PHE A 9 2.40 1.55 11.79
CA PHE A 9 3.60 1.83 12.57
C PHE A 9 3.71 3.34 12.76
N ASP A 10 3.80 3.78 14.01
CA ASP A 10 4.07 5.18 14.37
C ASP A 10 5.39 5.24 15.14
N TRP A 11 6.36 5.96 14.59
CA TRP A 11 7.67 6.11 15.20
C TRP A 11 8.23 7.50 14.96
N HIS A 12 8.49 8.25 16.04
CA HIS A 12 9.14 9.55 16.00
C HIS A 12 8.49 10.54 14.99
N GLY A 13 7.16 10.48 14.85
CA GLY A 13 6.41 11.34 13.94
C GLY A 13 6.43 10.88 12.48
N THR A 14 7.02 9.74 12.17
CA THR A 14 6.86 9.06 10.88
C THR A 14 5.84 7.94 11.00
N ARG A 15 4.97 7.82 9.98
CA ARG A 15 3.92 6.80 9.94
C ARG A 15 3.97 5.96 8.67
N LEU A 16 3.96 4.64 8.87
CA LEU A 16 3.86 3.65 7.79
C LEU A 16 2.62 2.78 8.00
N ALA A 17 1.75 2.71 7.00
CA ALA A 17 0.66 1.73 6.95
C ALA A 17 1.06 0.54 6.08
N TRP A 18 0.88 -0.68 6.59
CA TRP A 18 1.08 -1.94 5.88
C TRP A 18 -0.25 -2.68 5.76
N LEU A 19 -0.82 -2.73 4.56
CA LEU A 19 -2.18 -3.20 4.29
C LEU A 19 -2.12 -4.35 3.26
N CYS A 20 -1.81 -5.56 3.73
CA CYS A 20 -1.73 -6.76 2.90
C CYS A 20 -2.04 -8.00 3.75
N ASP A 21 -2.90 -8.93 3.33
CA ASP A 21 -3.72 -8.92 2.10
C ASP A 21 -5.05 -8.19 2.31
N THR A 22 -5.58 -7.50 1.29
CA THR A 22 -6.88 -6.81 1.39
C THR A 22 -7.55 -6.57 0.04
N CYS A 23 -8.89 -6.52 0.03
CA CYS A 23 -9.72 -6.06 -1.09
C CYS A 23 -10.62 -4.94 -0.59
N GLY A 24 -10.34 -3.71 -0.99
CA GLY A 24 -10.88 -2.52 -0.35
C GLY A 24 -10.37 -2.33 1.09
N LEU A 25 -11.02 -1.43 1.82
CA LEU A 25 -10.84 -1.28 3.27
C LEU A 25 -12.23 -1.27 3.94
N PRO A 26 -12.39 -1.93 5.10
CA PRO A 26 -13.57 -1.73 5.93
C PRO A 26 -13.74 -0.23 6.27
N PRO A 27 -14.99 0.29 6.35
CA PRO A 27 -15.23 1.70 6.61
C PRO A 27 -14.50 2.25 7.84
N ASP A 28 -14.55 1.54 8.96
CA ASP A 28 -13.88 1.96 10.20
C ASP A 28 -12.35 2.02 10.04
N THR A 29 -11.75 1.13 9.25
CA THR A 29 -10.33 1.15 8.93
C THR A 29 -9.98 2.32 8.03
N ALA A 30 -10.81 2.59 7.01
CA ALA A 30 -10.62 3.73 6.11
C ALA A 30 -10.73 5.06 6.88
N ASP A 31 -11.71 5.20 7.77
CA ASP A 31 -11.90 6.39 8.58
C ASP A 31 -10.75 6.60 9.57
N PHE A 32 -10.29 5.53 10.22
CA PHE A 32 -9.12 5.59 11.11
C PHE A 32 -7.87 6.06 10.36
N LEU A 33 -7.59 5.49 9.18
CA LEU A 33 -6.39 5.80 8.40
C LEU A 33 -6.44 7.20 7.77
N ARG A 34 -7.62 7.66 7.33
CA ARG A 34 -7.79 9.03 6.78
C ARG A 34 -7.44 10.11 7.81
N GLY A 35 -7.58 9.81 9.10
CA GLY A 35 -7.16 10.68 10.20
C GLY A 35 -5.66 10.71 10.46
N GLN A 36 -4.83 9.95 9.74
CA GLN A 36 -3.40 9.85 9.97
C GLN A 36 -2.60 10.50 8.82
N PRO A 37 -1.64 11.40 9.09
CA PRO A 37 -0.63 11.78 8.12
C PRO A 37 0.29 10.59 7.85
N LEU A 38 0.10 9.89 6.73
CA LEU A 38 0.93 8.75 6.34
C LEU A 38 2.14 9.22 5.52
N ASP A 39 3.34 8.84 5.94
CA ASP A 39 4.53 9.03 5.12
C ASP A 39 4.67 7.92 4.08
N GLN A 40 4.32 6.69 4.46
CA GLN A 40 4.45 5.51 3.64
C GLN A 40 3.18 4.66 3.71
N LEU A 41 2.65 4.27 2.55
CA LEU A 41 1.59 3.28 2.43
C LEU A 41 2.15 2.10 1.65
N VAL A 42 2.17 0.91 2.24
CA VAL A 42 2.40 -0.36 1.54
C VAL A 42 1.06 -1.07 1.43
N ILE A 43 0.60 -1.35 0.21
CA ILE A 43 -0.75 -1.87 -0.02
C ILE A 43 -0.76 -2.99 -1.05
N ASP A 44 -1.58 -4.00 -0.78
CA ASP A 44 -1.91 -5.10 -1.70
C ASP A 44 -2.45 -4.56 -3.04
N CYS A 45 -1.89 -5.06 -4.14
CA CYS A 45 -2.28 -4.77 -5.52
C CYS A 45 -1.92 -5.96 -6.42
N ASN A 46 -2.69 -7.03 -6.33
CA ASN A 46 -2.38 -8.26 -7.05
C ASN A 46 -2.56 -8.15 -8.57
N ASP A 47 -3.57 -7.41 -9.03
CA ASP A 47 -4.05 -7.53 -10.41
C ASP A 47 -3.98 -6.21 -11.19
N PRO A 48 -3.78 -6.26 -12.53
CA PRO A 48 -4.10 -5.16 -13.44
C PRO A 48 -5.57 -4.73 -13.31
N PRO A 49 -6.00 -3.62 -13.93
CA PRO A 49 -7.40 -3.17 -13.85
C PRO A 49 -8.39 -4.29 -14.18
N GLN A 50 -9.29 -4.61 -13.25
CA GLN A 50 -10.31 -5.64 -13.42
C GLN A 50 -11.72 -5.05 -13.23
N ALA A 51 -12.70 -5.59 -13.97
CA ALA A 51 -14.08 -5.19 -13.81
C ALA A 51 -14.68 -5.64 -12.45
N GLU A 52 -14.27 -6.82 -11.97
CA GLU A 52 -14.76 -7.42 -10.72
C GLU A 52 -13.61 -8.05 -9.92
N PRO A 53 -12.87 -7.25 -9.14
CA PRO A 53 -11.84 -7.76 -8.23
C PRO A 53 -12.48 -8.67 -7.17
N ARG A 54 -11.78 -9.77 -6.82
CA ARG A 54 -12.32 -10.79 -5.92
C ARG A 54 -11.80 -10.64 -4.50
N ASN A 55 -10.56 -11.10 -4.27
CA ASN A 55 -9.98 -11.24 -2.93
C ASN A 55 -8.80 -10.30 -2.66
N HIS A 56 -8.31 -9.64 -3.70
CA HIS A 56 -7.21 -8.68 -3.66
C HIS A 56 -7.63 -7.44 -4.44
N ASN A 57 -7.02 -6.31 -4.12
CA ASN A 57 -7.17 -5.11 -4.94
C ASN A 57 -6.59 -5.34 -6.33
N ASP A 58 -7.28 -4.84 -7.34
CA ASP A 58 -6.63 -4.45 -8.57
C ASP A 58 -5.93 -3.09 -8.40
N VAL A 59 -5.13 -2.69 -9.38
CA VAL A 59 -4.46 -1.38 -9.36
C VAL A 59 -5.44 -0.21 -9.26
N THR A 60 -6.63 -0.32 -9.84
CA THR A 60 -7.66 0.72 -9.76
C THR A 60 -8.10 0.97 -8.32
N GLN A 61 -8.41 -0.11 -7.58
CA GLN A 61 -8.82 -0.03 -6.18
C GLN A 61 -7.68 0.41 -5.27
N ALA A 62 -6.47 -0.11 -5.48
CA ALA A 62 -5.30 0.28 -4.70
C ALA A 62 -5.00 1.79 -4.86
N LEU A 63 -5.10 2.31 -6.07
CA LEU A 63 -4.95 3.74 -6.36
C LEU A 63 -6.06 4.58 -5.73
N ALA A 64 -7.32 4.14 -5.78
CA ALA A 64 -8.43 4.83 -5.13
C ALA A 64 -8.25 4.90 -3.60
N ILE A 65 -7.71 3.84 -2.99
CA ILE A 65 -7.36 3.84 -1.56
C ILE A 65 -6.21 4.82 -1.30
N ALA A 66 -5.17 4.81 -2.11
CA ALA A 66 -4.06 5.75 -1.97
C ALA A 66 -4.52 7.21 -2.12
N GLU A 67 -5.39 7.50 -3.09
CA GLU A 67 -5.99 8.82 -3.28
C GLU A 67 -6.85 9.22 -2.06
N MET A 68 -7.62 8.30 -1.49
CA MET A 68 -8.40 8.58 -0.28
C MET A 68 -7.52 8.87 0.96
N LEU A 69 -6.40 8.16 1.10
CA LEU A 69 -5.53 8.25 2.28
C LEU A 69 -4.43 9.32 2.16
N GLN A 70 -4.13 9.79 0.95
CA GLN A 70 -3.13 10.83 0.66
C GLN A 70 -1.76 10.61 1.34
N PRO A 71 -1.14 9.41 1.24
CA PRO A 71 0.20 9.20 1.78
C PRO A 71 1.24 9.99 0.97
N ARG A 72 2.40 10.28 1.57
CA ARG A 72 3.50 10.92 0.83
C ARG A 72 4.13 10.01 -0.22
N GLN A 73 4.13 8.70 0.02
CA GLN A 73 4.61 7.68 -0.91
C GLN A 73 3.78 6.40 -0.74
N THR A 74 3.34 5.83 -1.85
CA THR A 74 2.64 4.53 -1.92
C THR A 74 3.52 3.48 -2.59
N TRP A 75 3.48 2.27 -2.06
CA TRP A 75 4.13 1.07 -2.57
C TRP A 75 3.10 -0.01 -2.82
N LEU A 76 2.95 -0.40 -4.08
CA LEU A 76 2.13 -1.53 -4.48
C LEU A 76 2.93 -2.82 -4.25
N THR A 77 2.37 -3.76 -3.49
CA THR A 77 3.00 -5.06 -3.20
C THR A 77 2.05 -6.21 -3.54
N HIS A 78 2.52 -7.44 -3.34
CA HIS A 78 1.75 -8.66 -3.61
C HIS A 78 1.33 -8.74 -5.09
N LEU A 79 2.23 -8.34 -6.00
CA LEU A 79 1.97 -8.26 -7.44
C LEU A 79 1.92 -9.67 -8.06
N SER A 80 0.90 -9.93 -8.88
CA SER A 80 0.90 -11.12 -9.74
C SER A 80 1.84 -10.93 -10.94
N HIS A 81 2.17 -12.03 -11.60
CA HIS A 81 2.92 -11.99 -12.86
C HIS A 81 2.17 -11.26 -13.98
N GLU A 82 0.83 -11.26 -13.95
CA GLU A 82 0.02 -10.48 -14.89
C GLU A 82 0.16 -8.98 -14.62
N MET A 83 0.20 -8.59 -13.33
CA MET A 83 0.44 -7.21 -12.92
C MET A 83 1.83 -6.72 -13.30
N ASP A 84 2.88 -7.53 -13.12
CA ASP A 84 4.23 -7.21 -13.57
C ASP A 84 4.30 -6.93 -15.08
N ASN A 85 3.63 -7.77 -15.89
CA ASN A 85 3.56 -7.56 -17.34
C ASN A 85 2.81 -6.27 -17.69
N TRP A 86 1.73 -5.97 -16.99
CA TRP A 86 0.96 -4.76 -17.22
C TRP A 86 1.76 -3.49 -16.89
N LEU A 87 2.52 -3.51 -15.79
CA LEU A 87 3.39 -2.40 -15.37
C LEU A 87 4.51 -2.09 -16.37
N ALA A 88 4.92 -3.06 -17.22
CA ALA A 88 5.91 -2.83 -18.25
C ALA A 88 5.46 -1.82 -19.31
N GLU A 89 4.15 -1.67 -19.51
CA GLU A 89 3.55 -0.81 -20.54
C GLU A 89 2.74 0.36 -19.93
N ASN A 90 2.45 0.31 -18.63
CA ASN A 90 1.56 1.26 -17.96
C ASN A 90 2.26 1.90 -16.76
N PRO A 91 2.73 3.15 -16.89
CA PRO A 91 3.38 3.84 -15.78
C PRO A 91 2.37 4.17 -14.68
N LEU A 92 2.83 4.07 -13.43
CA LEU A 92 2.08 4.47 -12.25
C LEU A 92 2.09 6.00 -12.08
N PRO A 93 1.06 6.58 -11.44
CA PRO A 93 1.03 8.00 -11.13
C PRO A 93 2.12 8.42 -10.16
N ASP A 94 2.42 9.72 -10.11
CA ASP A 94 3.41 10.29 -9.20
C ASP A 94 3.11 9.91 -7.73
N GLY A 95 4.17 9.55 -6.99
CA GLY A 95 4.04 9.12 -5.60
C GLY A 95 3.56 7.69 -5.41
N VAL A 96 3.40 6.90 -6.47
CA VAL A 96 3.07 5.48 -6.43
C VAL A 96 4.14 4.66 -7.16
N LEU A 97 4.66 3.62 -6.52
CA LEU A 97 5.68 2.75 -7.09
C LEU A 97 5.37 1.27 -6.81
N ALA A 98 5.76 0.39 -7.72
CA ALA A 98 5.79 -1.05 -7.47
C ALA A 98 6.95 -1.39 -6.52
N ALA A 99 6.64 -2.09 -5.43
CA ALA A 99 7.65 -2.62 -4.52
C ALA A 99 8.43 -3.75 -5.21
N ARG A 100 9.67 -3.98 -4.74
CA ARG A 100 10.51 -5.09 -5.20
C ARG A 100 11.15 -5.82 -4.04
N ASP A 101 11.51 -7.08 -4.27
CA ASP A 101 12.24 -7.89 -3.31
C ASP A 101 13.53 -7.21 -2.85
N GLY A 102 13.79 -7.23 -1.54
CA GLY A 102 14.95 -6.58 -0.93
C GLY A 102 14.87 -5.05 -0.83
N GLN A 103 13.74 -4.44 -1.20
CA GLN A 103 13.57 -3.00 -1.06
C GLN A 103 13.58 -2.56 0.41
N THR A 104 14.37 -1.52 0.71
CA THR A 104 14.44 -0.90 2.03
C THR A 104 13.70 0.42 2.01
N LEU A 105 12.77 0.61 2.96
CA LEU A 105 12.03 1.85 3.14
C LEU A 105 12.60 2.64 4.33
N LEU A 106 13.02 3.88 4.09
CA LEU A 106 13.50 4.77 5.14
C LEU A 106 12.34 5.59 5.69
N CYS A 107 11.99 5.33 6.95
CA CYS A 107 10.89 6.00 7.64
C CYS A 107 11.41 7.00 8.68
N GLY A 108 12.21 7.99 8.24
CA GLY A 108 12.64 9.14 9.08
C GLY A 108 13.52 8.80 10.30
N ALA A 109 13.74 7.53 10.62
CA ALA A 109 14.65 7.09 11.66
C ALA A 109 16.10 7.22 11.18
N HIS A 110 16.70 8.40 11.39
CA HIS A 110 18.12 8.63 11.10
C HIS A 110 19.06 7.90 12.08
N TRP A 111 18.51 7.31 13.14
CA TRP A 111 19.29 6.60 14.15
C TRP A 111 18.98 5.10 14.13
N PRO A 112 20.00 4.23 13.97
CA PRO A 112 19.80 2.81 14.17
C PRO A 112 19.36 2.56 15.61
N VAL A 113 18.26 1.81 15.77
CA VAL A 113 17.86 1.29 17.07
C VAL A 113 18.95 0.33 17.52
N THR A 114 19.71 0.70 18.55
CA THR A 114 20.57 -0.26 19.27
C THR A 114 19.68 -0.84 20.37
N VAL A 115 19.33 -2.12 20.25
CA VAL A 115 18.64 -2.87 21.32
C VAL A 115 19.67 -3.41 22.28
#